data_AF-A0A6G2W486-F1
#
_entry.id   AF-A0A6G2W486-F1
#
_cell.length_a   1.000
_cell.length_b   1.000
_cell.length_c   1.000
_cell.angle_alpha   90.00
_cell.angle_beta   90.00
_cell.angle_gamma   90.00
#
_symmetry.space_group_name_H-M   'P 1'
#
loop_
_entity.id
_entity.type
_entity.pdbx_description
1 polymer ?
#
loop_
_entity_poly.entity_id
_entity_poly.type
_entity_poly.pdbx_seq_one_letter_code
_entity_poly.pdbx_strand_id
1 'polypeptide(L)' 'MIGPIMRLPVYLQVGSSAAPIEAGWVEIEVGDTGASIRAAVAAVLRAAADGLEHLPADDEEASDAAAHR' A
#
# COMPACT_ATOMS: atom_id res chain seq x y z
N MET A 1 15.20 -3.46 26.52
CA MET A 1 14.97 -2.00 26.56
C MET A 1 14.32 -1.69 25.23
N ILE A 2 13.06 -1.27 25.20
CA ILE A 2 12.35 -1.00 23.93
C ILE A 2 12.90 0.32 23.40
N GLY A 3 13.54 0.28 22.23
CA GLY A 3 14.03 1.46 21.54
C GLY A 3 12.88 2.37 21.10
N PRO A 4 13.15 3.65 20.78
CA PRO A 4 12.10 4.54 20.30
C PRO A 4 11.47 3.99 19.01
N ILE A 5 10.14 4.03 18.88
CA ILE A 5 9.44 3.60 17.66
C ILE A 5 9.37 4.77 16.68
N MET A 6 9.80 4.53 15.44
CA MET A 6 9.73 5.48 14.34
C MET A 6 8.64 5.05 13.35
N ARG A 7 7.82 6.02 12.91
CA ARG A 7 6.85 5.82 11.83
C ARG A 7 7.43 6.30 10.52
N LEU A 8 7.54 5.42 9.55
CA LEU A 8 8.01 5.74 8.20
C LEU A 8 6.85 5.67 7.21
N PRO A 9 6.56 6.75 6.46
CA PRO A 9 5.54 6.70 5.42
C PRO A 9 5.99 5.79 4.26
N VAL A 10 5.03 5.04 3.71
CA VAL A 10 5.22 4.19 2.54
C VAL A 10 4.56 4.87 1.35
N TYR A 11 5.34 5.10 0.30
CA TYR A 11 4.86 5.63 -0.96
C TYR A 11 4.86 4.53 -2.02
N LEU A 12 3.74 4.37 -2.72
CA LEU A 12 3.58 3.47 -3.85
C LEU A 12 3.65 4.28 -5.14
N GLN A 13 4.50 3.85 -6.08
CA GLN A 13 4.55 4.41 -7.42
C GLN A 13 4.32 3.28 -8.43
N VAL A 14 3.27 3.42 -9.24
CA VAL A 14 2.96 2.46 -10.31
C VAL A 14 3.53 3.00 -11.62
N GLY A 15 4.53 2.31 -12.15
CA GLY A 15 5.28 2.78 -13.32
C GLY A 15 6.23 3.93 -12.99
N SER A 16 6.90 4.47 -14.00
CA SER A 16 7.97 5.47 -13.83
C SER A 16 7.51 6.92 -13.92
N SER A 17 6.28 7.17 -14.35
CA SER A 17 5.77 8.52 -14.66
C SER A 17 4.63 8.98 -13.75
N ALA A 18 4.03 8.09 -12.97
CA ALA A 18 2.98 8.47 -12.03
C ALA A 18 3.58 9.16 -10.80
N ALA A 19 2.87 10.12 -10.22
CA ALA A 19 3.24 10.70 -8.93
C ALA A 19 3.09 9.61 -7.84
N PRO A 20 4.05 9.46 -6.91
CA PRO A 20 3.92 8.53 -5.80
C PRO A 20 2.72 8.88 -4.92
N ILE A 21 1.99 7.88 -4.48
CA ILE A 21 0.83 8.02 -3.58
C ILE A 21 1.22 7.45 -2.23
N GLU A 22 0.89 8.15 -1.14
CA GLU A 22 1.07 7.62 0.21
C GLU A 22 0.10 6.46 0.46
N ALA A 23 0.63 5.26 0.66
CA ALA A 23 -0.14 4.05 0.89
C ALA A 23 -0.37 3.76 2.39
N GLY A 24 0.43 4.38 3.27
CA GLY A 24 0.32 4.20 4.71
C GLY A 24 1.65 4.41 5.42
N TRP A 25 1.85 3.76 6.56
CA TRP A 25 3.05 3.86 7.38
C TRP A 25 3.47 2.50 7.95
N VAL A 26 4.77 2.35 8.19
CA VAL A 26 5.34 1.23 8.96
C VAL A 26 5.94 1.75 10.26
N GLU A 27 5.78 0.97 11.32
CA GLU A 27 6.41 1.22 12.62
C GLU A 27 7.69 0.38 12.73
N ILE A 28 8.79 1.03 13.09
CA ILE A 28 10.11 0.39 13.22
C ILE A 28 10.72 0.79 14.55
N GLU A 29 11.24 -0.18 15.30
CA GLU A 29 11.98 0.08 16.53
C GLU A 29 13.40 0.58 16.20
N VAL A 30 13.80 1.75 16.69
CA VAL A 30 15.14 2.30 16.46
C VAL A 30 16.18 1.43 17.17
N GLY A 31 17.04 0.80 16.38
CA GLY A 31 17.97 -0.23 16.83
C GLY A 31 17.78 -1.56 16.12
N ASP A 32 16.69 -1.71 15.37
CA ASP A 32 16.47 -2.87 14.52
C ASP A 32 17.53 -2.98 13.42
N THR A 33 17.95 -4.22 13.14
CA THR A 33 18.90 -4.49 12.07
C THR A 33 18.24 -4.30 10.70
N GLY A 34 19.03 -4.08 9.65
CA GLY A 34 18.50 -3.96 8.27
C GLY A 34 17.67 -5.16 7.80
N ALA A 35 17.72 -6.31 8.49
CA ALA A 35 16.86 -7.45 8.25
C ALA A 35 15.40 -7.19 8.67
N SER A 36 15.15 -6.52 9.80
CA SER A 36 13.81 -6.21 10.30
C SER A 36 13.09 -5.21 9.40
N ILE A 37 13.83 -4.21 8.89
CA ILE A 37 13.30 -3.23 7.91
C ILE A 37 12.87 -3.94 6.62
N ARG A 38 13.70 -4.86 6.10
CA ARG A 38 13.34 -5.64 4.89
C ARG A 38 12.12 -6.53 5.11
N ALA A 39 11.98 -7.12 6.29
CA ALA A 39 10.81 -7.94 6.63
C ALA A 39 9.52 -7.09 6.67
N ALA A 40 9.57 -5.89 7.27
CA ALA A 40 8.45 -4.96 7.29
C ALA A 40 8.05 -4.50 5.87
N VAL A 41 9.02 -4.14 5.03
CA VAL A 41 8.77 -3.79 3.62
C VAL A 41 8.15 -4.96 2.85
N ALA A 42 8.67 -6.18 3.04
CA ALA A 42 8.12 -7.37 2.39
C ALA A 42 6.68 -7.67 2.84
N ALA A 43 6.34 -7.42 4.11
CA ALA A 43 4.99 -7.57 4.62
C ALA A 43 4.02 -6.58 3.97
N VAL A 44 4.43 -5.31 3.83
CA VAL A 44 3.61 -4.29 3.15
C VAL A 44 3.41 -4.63 1.68
N LEU A 45 4.46 -5.04 0.97
CA LEU A 45 4.36 -5.42 -0.44
C LEU A 45 3.44 -6.63 -0.65
N ARG A 46 3.47 -7.62 0.25
CA ARG A 46 2.53 -8.76 0.21
C ARG A 46 1.10 -8.31 0.44
N ALA A 47 0.85 -7.52 1.48
CA ALA A 47 -0.50 -7.01 1.75
C ALA A 47 -1.05 -6.17 0.58
N ALA A 48 -0.21 -5.38 -0.08
CA ALA A 48 -0.59 -4.64 -1.28
C ALA A 48 -0.89 -5.57 -2.47
N ALA A 49 -0.08 -6.62 -2.68
CA ALA A 49 -0.32 -7.61 -3.72
C ALA A 49 -1.62 -8.39 -3.47
N ASP A 50 -1.84 -8.86 -2.24
CA ASP A 50 -3.08 -9.53 -1.84
C ASP A 50 -4.30 -8.62 -2.08
N GLY A 51 -4.18 -7.33 -1.76
CA GLY A 51 -5.24 -6.35 -2.01
C GLY A 51 -5.54 -6.15 -3.50
N LEU A 52 -4.54 -6.22 -4.38
CA LEU A 52 -4.69 -6.13 -5.82
C LEU A 52 -5.28 -7.41 -6.44
N GLU A 53 -4.83 -8.58 -5.96
CA GLU A 53 -5.33 -9.88 -6.43
C GLU A 53 -6.79 -10.14 -6.03
N HIS A 54 -7.21 -9.58 -4.89
CA HIS A 54 -8.56 -9.75 -4.35
C HIS A 54 -9.40 -8.47 -4.44
N LEU A 55 -9.09 -7.58 -5.38
CA LEU A 55 -9.97 -6.44 -5.66
C LEU A 55 -11.37 -7.00 -5.96
N PRO A 56 -12.43 -6.50 -5.31
CA PRO A 56 -13.78 -6.80 -5.76
C PRO A 56 -13.84 -6.38 -7.22
N ALA A 57 -14.22 -7.33 -8.09
CA ALA A 57 -14.42 -7.05 -9.49
C ALA A 57 -15.28 -5.79 -9.59
N ASP A 58 -14.78 -4.80 -10.31
CA ASP A 58 -15.48 -3.55 -10.57
C ASP A 58 -16.84 -3.93 -11.17
N ASP A 59 -17.91 -3.76 -10.40
CA ASP A 59 -19.28 -3.82 -10.91
C ASP A 59 -19.47 -2.57 -11.79
N GLU A 60 -18.88 -2.58 -12.99
CA GLU A 60 -19.26 -1.72 -14.10
C GLU A 60 -20.68 -2.11 -14.57
N GLU A 61 -21.67 -1.92 -13.70
CA GLU A 61 -23.10 -1.84 -14.06
C GLU A 61 -23.74 -0.59 -13.43
N ALA A 62 -23.03 0.54 -13.45
CA ALA A 62 -23.65 1.84 -13.21
C ALA A 62 -24.22 2.42 -14.53
N SER A 63 -25.28 1.77 -15.03
CA SER A 63 -26.42 2.36 -15.75
C SER A 63 -26.13 3.32 -16.92
N ASP A 64 -25.94 2.75 -18.12
CA ASP A 64 -26.06 3.43 -19.43
C ASP A 64 -27.52 3.77 -19.81
N ALA A 65 -28.39 4.03 -18.83
CA ALA A 65 -29.84 4.17 -19.00
C ALA A 65 -30.36 5.62 -18.89
N ALA A 66 -29.49 6.65 -18.93
CA ALA A 66 -29.88 8.05 -18.78
C ALA A 66 -29.86 8.89 -20.07
N ALA A 67 -29.72 8.28 -21.26
CA ALA A 67 -29.66 8.99 -22.54
C ALA A 67 -30.93 8.88 -23.42
N HIS A 68 -32.08 8.49 -22.85
CA HIS A 68 -33.35 8.41 -23.57
C HIS A 68 -34.52 9.03 -22.80
N ARG A 69 -34.57 10.36 -22.73
CA ARG A 69 -35.82 11.13 -22.57
C ARG A 69 -35.71 12.53 -23.14
#